data_AF-A0A0A9Z6H0-F1
#
_entry.id   AF-A0A0A9Z6H0-F1
#
_cell.length_a   1.000
_cell.length_b   1.000
_cell.length_c   1.000
_cell.angle_alpha   90.00
_cell.angle_beta   90.00
_cell.angle_gamma   90.00
#
_symmetry.space_group_name_H-M   'P 1'
#
loop_
_entity.id
_entity.type
_entity.pdbx_description
1 polymer ?
#
loop_
_entity_poly.entity_id
_entity_poly.type
_entity_poly.pdbx_seq_one_letter_code
_entity_poly.pdbx_strand_id
1 'polypeptide(L)'
;LKCGWDDELPKHLTDKFEKWLAEIHWLNHCQIPRWFVSSSQVSAVSVHVFTDGSKEAYSACIFLRTKHTQGVSVQLISAKSRIAPLKKLTIPRMELMGAVIGARLFSEVKKSLRLQ
;
A
#
# COMPACT_ATOMS: atom_id res chain seq x y z
N LEU A 1 18.22 -19.17 10.88
CA LEU A 1 19.32 -20.00 10.35
C LEU A 1 20.38 -20.12 11.43
N LYS A 2 21.06 -21.26 11.55
CA LYS A 2 22.26 -21.39 12.37
C LYS A 2 23.48 -21.25 11.44
N CYS A 3 23.74 -20.03 11.01
CA CYS A 3 24.94 -19.65 10.25
C CYS A 3 25.52 -18.40 10.93
N GLY A 4 26.84 -18.31 10.96
CA GLY A 4 27.56 -17.10 11.34
C GLY A 4 27.33 -15.98 10.33
N TRP A 5 27.78 -14.78 10.68
CA TRP A 5 27.67 -13.61 9.79
C TRP A 5 28.53 -13.73 8.54
N ASP A 6 29.66 -14.43 8.65
CA ASP A 6 30.64 -14.61 7.57
C ASP A 6 30.48 -15.95 6.84
N ASP A 7 29.52 -16.78 7.25
CA ASP A 7 29.25 -18.07 6.61
C ASP A 7 28.49 -17.86 5.28
N GLU A 8 28.78 -18.71 4.30
CA GLU A 8 28.01 -18.72 3.05
C GLU A 8 26.52 -19.03 3.32
N LEU A 9 25.65 -18.25 2.66
CA LEU A 9 24.21 -18.48 2.71
C LEU A 9 23.86 -19.82 2.06
N PRO A 10 22.92 -20.59 2.64
CA PRO A 10 22.43 -21.81 2.02
C PRO A 10 21.93 -21.55 0.60
N LYS A 11 22.29 -22.43 -0.33
CA LYS A 11 22.02 -22.30 -1.77
C LYS A 11 20.59 -21.87 -2.10
N HIS A 12 19.58 -22.44 -1.44
CA HIS A 12 18.17 -22.08 -1.69
C HIS A 12 17.83 -20.60 -1.41
N LEU A 13 18.52 -19.93 -0.47
CA LEU A 13 18.33 -18.51 -0.20
C LEU A 13 19.06 -17.66 -1.24
N THR A 14 20.29 -18.07 -1.60
CA THR A 14 21.07 -17.45 -2.66
C THR A 14 20.31 -17.49 -3.98
N ASP A 15 19.83 -18.67 -4.39
CA ASP A 15 19.03 -18.87 -5.61
C ASP A 15 17.76 -17.99 -5.60
N LYS A 16 17.08 -17.89 -4.44
CA LYS A 16 15.89 -17.04 -4.28
C LYS A 16 16.23 -15.55 -4.40
N PHE A 17 17.35 -15.12 -3.83
CA PHE A 17 17.82 -13.75 -3.90
C PHE A 17 18.27 -13.39 -5.32
N GLU A 18 19.04 -14.25 -5.97
CA GLU A 18 19.48 -14.07 -7.36
C GLU A 18 18.29 -14.00 -8.32
N LYS A 19 17.28 -14.86 -8.13
CA LYS A 19 16.04 -14.78 -8.90
C LYS A 19 15.33 -13.44 -8.70
N TRP A 20 15.17 -12.99 -7.46
CA TRP A 20 14.58 -11.69 -7.17
C TRP A 20 15.40 -10.54 -7.78
N LEU A 21 16.73 -10.60 -7.69
CA LEU A 21 17.64 -9.61 -8.25
C LEU A 21 17.53 -9.57 -9.78
N ALA A 22 17.42 -10.73 -10.42
CA ALA A 22 17.20 -10.83 -11.86
C ALA A 22 15.85 -10.19 -12.27
N GLU A 23 14.86 -10.10 -11.39
CA GLU A 23 13.57 -9.44 -11.68
C GLU A 23 13.61 -7.92 -11.44
N ILE A 24 14.63 -7.38 -10.78
CA ILE A 24 14.65 -5.97 -10.34
C ILE A 24 14.62 -4.98 -11.51
N HIS A 25 15.18 -5.34 -12.66
CA HIS A 25 15.23 -4.49 -13.85
C HIS A 25 13.83 -4.19 -14.42
N TRP A 26 12.82 -5.02 -14.11
CA TRP A 26 11.43 -4.73 -14.48
C TRP A 26 10.87 -3.48 -13.80
N LEU A 27 11.43 -3.08 -12.65
CA LEU A 27 11.04 -1.83 -11.98
C LEU A 27 11.32 -0.59 -12.84
N ASN A 28 12.30 -0.65 -13.75
CA ASN A 28 12.56 0.45 -14.69
C ASN A 28 11.40 0.71 -15.66
N HIS A 29 10.54 -0.31 -15.87
CA HIS A 29 9.35 -0.22 -16.70
C HIS A 29 8.09 0.11 -15.89
N CYS A 30 8.18 0.15 -14.54
CA CYS A 30 7.07 0.49 -13.68
C CYS A 30 6.83 2.01 -13.72
N GLN A 31 5.74 2.42 -14.37
CA GLN A 31 5.33 3.81 -14.42
C GLN A 31 4.13 4.05 -13.50
N ILE A 32 4.29 4.96 -12.54
CA ILE A 32 3.22 5.39 -11.65
C ILE A 32 2.74 6.77 -12.14
N PRO A 33 1.51 6.88 -12.68
CA PRO A 33 0.98 8.16 -13.14
C PRO A 33 0.81 9.12 -11.95
N ARG A 34 1.43 10.30 -12.04
CA ARG A 34 1.38 11.33 -10.98
C ARG A 34 0.06 12.11 -10.98
N TRP A 35 -0.63 12.16 -12.11
CA TRP A 35 -1.85 12.94 -12.29
C TRP A 35 -3.08 12.04 -12.20
N PHE A 36 -4.03 12.42 -11.33
CA PHE A 36 -5.12 11.53 -10.94
C PHE A 36 -6.43 11.72 -11.71
N VAL A 37 -6.56 12.83 -12.44
CA VAL A 37 -7.80 13.21 -13.12
C VAL A 37 -7.56 13.28 -14.62
N SER A 38 -7.86 12.21 -15.35
CA SER A 38 -7.77 12.20 -16.81
C SER A 38 -8.50 13.41 -17.43
N SER A 39 -7.97 13.95 -18.53
CA SER A 39 -8.54 15.08 -19.30
C SER A 39 -9.90 14.78 -19.91
N SER A 40 -10.38 13.54 -19.80
CA SER A 40 -11.72 13.13 -20.23
C SER A 40 -12.80 13.55 -19.22
N GLN A 41 -14.00 13.83 -19.71
CA GLN A 41 -15.15 14.23 -18.88
C GLN A 41 -15.37 13.22 -17.74
N VAL A 42 -15.12 13.69 -16.52
CA VAL A 42 -15.31 12.93 -15.28
C VAL A 42 -16.80 12.94 -14.94
N SER A 43 -17.41 11.76 -14.87
CA SER A 43 -18.82 11.60 -14.50
C SER A 43 -19.02 11.33 -13.02
N ALA A 44 -18.06 10.69 -12.35
CA ALA A 44 -18.11 10.42 -10.93
C ALA A 44 -16.70 10.19 -10.34
N VAL A 45 -16.51 10.63 -9.10
CA VAL A 45 -15.30 10.39 -8.31
C VAL A 45 -15.71 9.75 -6.99
N SER A 46 -15.01 8.69 -6.57
CA SER A 46 -15.16 8.13 -5.23
C SER A 46 -13.82 7.77 -4.62
N VAL A 47 -13.72 7.92 -3.30
CA VAL A 47 -12.53 7.57 -2.51
C VAL A 47 -12.83 6.30 -1.75
N HIS A 48 -11.95 5.31 -1.87
CA HIS A 48 -12.08 4.00 -1.23
C HIS A 48 -10.95 3.83 -0.23
N VAL A 49 -11.30 3.63 1.03
CA VAL A 49 -10.34 3.40 2.11
C VAL A 49 -10.39 1.92 2.46
N PHE A 50 -9.25 1.24 2.35
CA PHE A 50 -9.09 -0.13 2.80
C PHE A 50 -8.15 -0.15 4.00
N THR A 51 -8.43 -1.03 4.95
CA THR A 51 -7.62 -1.20 6.14
C THR A 51 -7.46 -2.66 6.45
N ASP A 52 -6.29 -3.03 6.95
CA ASP A 52 -5.99 -4.41 7.35
C ASP A 52 -5.16 -4.42 8.63
N GLY A 53 -5.29 -5.47 9.42
CA GLY A 53 -4.64 -5.63 10.72
C GLY A 53 -4.27 -7.09 10.98
N SER A 54 -2.99 -7.36 11.16
CA SER A 54 -2.44 -8.65 11.56
C SER A 54 -1.84 -8.59 12.97
N LYS A 55 -1.24 -9.67 13.44
CA LYS A 55 -0.51 -9.68 14.72
C LYS A 55 0.82 -8.91 14.64
N GLU A 56 1.32 -8.69 13.42
CA GLU A 56 2.63 -8.13 13.11
C GLU A 56 2.55 -6.66 12.69
N ALA A 57 1.46 -6.24 12.04
CA ALA A 57 1.28 -4.87 11.56
C ALA A 57 -0.19 -4.51 11.38
N TYR A 58 -0.47 -3.21 11.26
CA TYR A 58 -1.75 -2.68 10.79
C TYR A 58 -1.51 -1.60 9.75
N SER A 59 -2.41 -1.50 8.79
CA SER A 59 -2.23 -0.64 7.62
C SER A 59 -3.54 -0.08 7.09
N ALA A 60 -3.42 0.98 6.31
CA ALA A 60 -4.49 1.55 5.53
C ALA A 60 -3.97 2.03 4.17
N CYS A 61 -4.79 1.91 3.13
CA CYS A 61 -4.53 2.47 1.82
C CYS A 61 -5.79 3.12 1.25
N ILE A 62 -5.58 4.15 0.42
CA ILE A 62 -6.64 4.97 -0.14
C ILE A 62 -6.51 4.97 -1.65
N PHE A 63 -7.58 4.54 -2.32
CA PHE A 63 -7.70 4.58 -3.76
C PHE A 63 -8.67 5.68 -4.20
N LEU A 64 -8.29 6.42 -5.24
CA LEU A 64 -9.21 7.26 -5.99
C LEU A 64 -9.75 6.44 -7.15
N ARG A 65 -11.07 6.35 -7.22
CA ARG A 65 -11.78 5.75 -8.33
C ARG A 65 -12.47 6.85 -9.13
N THR A 66 -12.13 6.95 -10.40
CA THR A 66 -12.69 7.94 -11.32
C THR A 66 -13.42 7.24 -12.45
N LYS A 67 -14.68 7.63 -12.69
CA LYS A 67 -15.49 7.16 -13.82
C LYS A 67 -15.50 8.21 -14.90
N HIS A 68 -15.02 7.85 -16.08
CA HIS A 68 -14.96 8.68 -17.28
C HIS A 68 -15.81 8.05 -18.39
N THR A 69 -15.94 8.77 -19.51
CA THR A 69 -16.63 8.28 -20.72
C THR A 69 -16.01 6.99 -21.27
N GLN A 70 -14.70 6.81 -21.11
CA GLN A 70 -13.95 5.66 -21.62
C GLN A 70 -13.84 4.47 -20.64
N GLY A 71 -14.33 4.60 -19.41
CA GLY A 71 -14.27 3.54 -18.41
C GLY A 71 -13.98 4.02 -16.99
N VAL A 72 -13.39 3.14 -16.18
CA VAL A 72 -13.07 3.41 -14.77
C VAL A 72 -11.56 3.30 -14.57
N SER A 73 -10.97 4.32 -13.97
CA SER A 73 -9.57 4.29 -13.49
C SER A 73 -9.54 4.22 -11.98
N VAL A 74 -8.61 3.43 -11.44
CA VAL A 74 -8.38 3.30 -10.00
C VAL A 74 -6.90 3.52 -9.73
N GLN A 75 -6.59 4.42 -8.81
CA GLN A 75 -5.21 4.78 -8.49
C GLN A 75 -5.00 4.86 -6.98
N LEU A 76 -3.88 4.32 -6.50
CA LEU A 76 -3.45 4.46 -5.12
C LEU A 76 -2.96 5.88 -4.88
N ILE A 77 -3.59 6.60 -3.95
CA ILE A 77 -3.25 7.99 -3.61
C ILE A 77 -2.36 8.06 -2.38
N SER A 78 -2.62 7.22 -1.39
CA SER A 78 -1.85 7.21 -0.15
C SER A 78 -1.96 5.86 0.54
N ALA A 79 -0.89 5.47 1.22
CA ALA A 79 -0.87 4.29 2.07
C ALA A 79 -0.06 4.57 3.33
N LYS A 80 -0.44 3.94 4.44
CA LYS A 80 0.25 4.05 5.72
C LYS A 80 0.20 2.71 6.44
N SER A 81 1.36 2.24 6.88
CA SER A 81 1.50 1.03 7.68
C SER A 81 2.21 1.33 8.99
N ARG A 82 1.98 0.50 10.00
CA ARG A 82 2.63 0.54 11.30
C ARG A 82 2.85 -0.88 11.81
N ILE A 83 4.03 -1.13 12.36
CA ILE A 83 4.36 -2.39 13.04
C ILE A 83 3.52 -2.49 14.32
N ALA A 84 3.09 -3.71 14.65
CA ALA A 84 2.37 -3.99 15.88
C ALA A 84 3.20 -3.62 17.11
N PRO A 85 2.58 -3.11 18.19
CA PRO A 85 3.28 -2.87 19.44
C PRO A 85 3.92 -4.16 19.98
N LEU A 86 5.06 -4.02 20.67
CA LEU A 86 5.73 -5.15 21.34
C LEU A 86 4.79 -5.86 22.34
N LYS A 87 3.91 -5.09 22.98
CA LYS A 87 2.81 -5.66 23.76
C LYS A 87 1.79 -6.26 22.80
N LYS A 88 1.69 -7.59 22.80
CA LYS A 88 0.74 -8.33 21.97
C LYS A 88 -0.69 -7.79 22.16
N LEU A 89 -1.24 -7.26 21.09
CA LEU A 89 -2.65 -6.89 20.99
C LEU A 89 -3.41 -7.99 20.26
N THR A 90 -4.73 -8.02 20.46
CA THR A 90 -5.61 -8.94 19.73
C THR A 90 -5.80 -8.49 18.29
N ILE A 91 -6.09 -9.43 17.38
CA ILE A 91 -6.36 -9.11 15.96
C ILE A 91 -7.50 -8.07 15.82
N PRO A 92 -8.65 -8.20 16.51
CA PRO A 92 -9.71 -7.17 16.41
C PRO A 92 -9.24 -5.77 16.82
N ARG A 93 -8.32 -5.67 17.79
CA ARG A 93 -7.75 -4.38 18.18
C ARG A 93 -6.82 -3.83 17.10
N MET A 94 -6.08 -4.69 16.40
CA MET A 94 -5.22 -4.32 15.29
C MET A 94 -6.02 -3.86 14.07
N GLU A 95 -7.12 -4.54 13.75
CA GLU A 95 -8.09 -4.10 12.74
C GLU A 95 -8.67 -2.73 13.08
N LEU A 96 -9.05 -2.50 14.34
CA LEU A 96 -9.51 -1.18 14.81
C LEU A 96 -8.41 -0.12 14.69
N MET A 97 -7.15 -0.44 15.00
CA MET A 97 -6.04 0.49 14.80
C MET A 97 -5.82 0.81 13.31
N GLY A 98 -5.97 -0.17 12.42
CA GLY A 98 -6.03 -0.02 10.97
C GLY A 98 -7.11 0.98 10.55
N ALA A 99 -8.34 0.79 11.04
CA ALA A 99 -9.46 1.70 10.82
C ALA A 99 -9.16 3.14 11.28
N VAL A 100 -8.55 3.30 12.46
CA VAL A 100 -8.18 4.63 13.00
C VAL A 100 -7.16 5.33 12.11
N ILE A 101 -6.11 4.64 11.65
CA ILE A 101 -5.15 5.26 10.74
C ILE A 101 -5.76 5.52 9.36
N GLY A 102 -6.67 4.66 8.89
CA GLY A 102 -7.41 4.86 7.65
C GLY A 102 -8.29 6.11 7.68
N ALA A 103 -9.07 6.30 8.75
CA ALA A 103 -9.90 7.49 8.93
C ALA A 103 -9.06 8.78 9.00
N ARG A 104 -7.92 8.76 9.71
CA ARG A 104 -7.00 9.89 9.78
C ARG A 104 -6.35 10.18 8.43
N LEU A 105 -5.88 9.14 7.73
CA LEU A 105 -5.29 9.28 6.40
C LEU A 105 -6.31 9.84 5.40
N PHE A 106 -7.56 9.39 5.47
CA PHE A 106 -8.65 9.92 4.64
C PHE A 106 -8.93 11.39 4.92
N SER A 107 -8.96 11.82 6.19
CA SER A 107 -9.11 13.24 6.53
C SER A 107 -8.01 14.10 5.88
N GLU A 108 -6.76 13.64 5.89
CA GLU A 108 -5.65 14.38 5.27
C GLU A 108 -5.74 14.38 3.73
N VAL A 109 -6.11 13.26 3.12
CA VAL A 109 -6.34 13.18 1.66
C VAL A 109 -7.51 14.08 1.24
N LYS A 110 -8.62 14.06 2.00
CA LYS A 110 -9.81 14.90 1.75
C LYS A 110 -9.42 16.38 1.73
N LYS A 111 -8.66 16.84 2.72
CA LYS A 111 -8.12 18.21 2.78
C LYS A 111 -7.21 18.53 1.59
N SER A 112 -6.26 17.65 1.31
CA SER A 112 -5.24 17.85 0.25
C SER A 112 -5.85 17.93 -1.15
N LEU A 113 -6.88 17.11 -1.41
CA LEU A 113 -7.58 17.06 -2.69
C LEU A 113 -8.76 18.04 -2.77
N ARG A 114 -9.03 18.83 -1.71
CA ARG A 114 -10.16 19.76 -1.62
C ARG A 114 -11.52 19.10 -1.96
N LEU A 115 -11.68 17.83 -1.59
CA LEU A 115 -12.93 17.12 -1.76
C LEU A 115 -13.93 17.67 -0.73
N GLN A 116 -15.04 18.24 -1.18
CA GLN A 116 -16.11 18.78 -0.30
C GLN A 116 -16.84 17.65 0.43
#